data_AF-A0A4V1EFZ3-F1
#
_entry.id   AF-A0A4V1EFZ3-F1
#
_cell.length_a   1.000
_cell.length_b   1.000
_cell.length_c   1.000
_cell.angle_alpha   90.00
_cell.angle_beta   90.00
_cell.angle_gamma   90.00
#
_symmetry.space_group_name_H-M   'P 1'
#
loop_
_entity.id
_entity.type
_entity.pdbx_description
1 polymer ?
#
loop_
_entity_poly.entity_id
_entity_poly.type
_entity_poly.pdbx_seq_one_letter_code
_entity_poly.pdbx_strand_id
1 'polypeptide(L)'
;MANEENLKGKGFDSRSTSELREIAKKGGRASGEARRKKADLRRTLNALLTAKVDNPELAPILDGLGLENTLESAVTAALIKNAMTGNVKAFEAIRDTIGQTTKSDLDIEEQQIKIDRDKRARDQEAGNTDNTEGIQSFLKAMRPTQEEMDTLFNEEDGVDDAKETEESSGI
;
A
#
# COMPACT_ATOMS: atom_id res chain seq x y z
N MET A 1 -10.53 21.50 2.23
CA MET A 1 -11.25 21.42 0.94
C MET A 1 -10.76 22.53 0.03
N ALA A 2 -10.66 22.30 -1.28
CA ALA A 2 -10.37 23.37 -2.23
C ALA A 2 -11.58 24.30 -2.33
N ASN A 3 -11.38 25.62 -2.19
CA ASN A 3 -12.44 26.61 -2.41
C ASN A 3 -12.79 26.65 -3.91
N GLU A 4 -14.07 26.62 -4.28
CA GLU A 4 -14.54 26.71 -5.67
C GLU A 4 -14.07 27.99 -6.37
N GLU A 5 -13.85 29.07 -5.62
CA GLU A 5 -13.25 30.29 -6.15
C GLU A 5 -11.80 30.10 -6.62
N ASN A 6 -11.04 29.16 -6.03
CA ASN A 6 -9.64 28.89 -6.42
C ASN A 6 -9.53 28.15 -7.77
N LEU A 7 -10.64 27.59 -8.26
CA LEU A 7 -10.68 26.75 -9.47
C LEU A 7 -11.30 27.48 -10.68
N LYS A 8 -12.12 28.51 -10.45
CA LYS A 8 -12.75 29.31 -11.53
C LYS A 8 -11.70 30.02 -12.40
N GLY A 9 -11.74 29.80 -13.72
CA GLY A 9 -10.85 30.46 -14.70
C GLY A 9 -9.36 30.07 -14.58
N LYS A 10 -9.09 28.94 -13.91
CA LYS A 10 -7.74 28.42 -13.63
C LYS A 10 -7.52 27.03 -14.23
N GLY A 11 -8.47 26.55 -15.05
CA GLY A 11 -8.39 25.27 -15.77
C GLY A 11 -7.45 25.32 -16.97
N PHE A 12 -7.09 24.14 -17.49
CA PHE A 12 -6.22 23.98 -18.66
C PHE A 12 -6.76 24.74 -19.88
N ASP A 13 -8.08 24.79 -20.02
CA ASP A 13 -8.81 25.39 -21.14
C ASP A 13 -8.82 26.93 -21.11
N SER A 14 -8.42 27.53 -19.97
CA SER A 14 -8.46 28.97 -19.72
C SER A 14 -7.09 29.66 -19.71
N ARG A 15 -6.00 28.88 -19.82
CA ARG A 15 -4.62 29.37 -19.71
C ARG A 15 -3.83 29.07 -20.98
N SER A 16 -2.90 29.96 -21.31
CA SER A 16 -1.96 29.71 -22.40
C SER A 16 -0.96 28.60 -22.04
N THR A 17 -0.41 27.96 -23.06
CA THR A 17 0.61 26.91 -22.91
C THR A 17 1.87 27.40 -22.19
N SER A 18 2.25 28.67 -22.37
CA SER A 18 3.37 29.31 -21.69
C SER A 18 3.10 29.50 -20.19
N GLU A 19 1.92 29.99 -19.81
CA GLU A 19 1.52 30.14 -18.41
C GLU A 19 1.46 28.81 -17.68
N LEU A 20 0.92 27.77 -18.33
CA LEU A 20 0.89 26.41 -17.78
C LEU A 20 2.30 25.86 -17.55
N ARG A 21 3.24 26.09 -18.48
CA ARG A 21 4.65 25.72 -18.30
C ARG A 21 5.30 26.44 -17.12
N GLU A 22 5.04 27.73 -16.94
CA GLU A 22 5.58 28.47 -15.80
C GLU A 22 5.03 27.97 -14.47
N ILE A 23 3.72 27.72 -14.40
CA ILE A 23 3.07 27.19 -13.20
C ILE A 23 3.60 25.80 -12.88
N ALA A 24 3.72 24.92 -13.88
CA ALA A 24 4.29 23.59 -13.71
C ALA A 24 5.75 23.66 -13.23
N LYS A 25 6.56 24.57 -13.78
CA LYS A 25 7.95 24.79 -13.35
C LYS A 25 8.03 25.30 -11.91
N LYS A 26 7.18 26.24 -11.52
CA LYS A 26 7.08 26.76 -10.15
C LYS A 26 6.65 25.65 -9.18
N GLY A 27 5.63 24.86 -9.54
CA GLY A 27 5.17 23.73 -8.76
C GLY A 27 6.24 22.64 -8.61
N GLY A 28 6.95 22.30 -9.69
CA GLY A 28 8.04 21.33 -9.67
C GLY A 28 9.21 21.78 -8.79
N ARG A 29 9.58 23.06 -8.84
CA ARG A 29 10.61 23.65 -7.97
C ARG A 29 10.20 23.61 -6.50
N ALA A 30 9.01 24.09 -6.18
CA ALA A 30 8.48 24.11 -4.81
C ALA A 30 8.35 22.68 -4.24
N SER A 31 7.86 21.74 -5.04
CA SER A 31 7.80 20.32 -4.65
C SER A 31 9.20 19.74 -4.42
N GLY A 32 10.15 20.05 -5.29
CA GLY A 32 11.56 19.64 -5.14
C GLY A 32 12.21 20.21 -3.88
N GLU A 33 11.97 21.48 -3.56
CA GLU A 33 12.44 22.12 -2.33
C GLU A 33 11.85 21.47 -1.08
N ALA A 34 10.53 21.22 -1.07
CA ALA A 34 9.87 20.53 0.04
C ALA A 34 10.43 19.11 0.25
N ARG A 35 10.67 18.37 -0.84
CA ARG A 35 11.30 17.03 -0.80
C ARG A 35 12.71 17.09 -0.25
N ARG A 36 13.53 18.06 -0.68
CA ARG A 36 14.90 18.27 -0.17
C ARG A 36 14.88 18.62 1.32
N LYS A 37 14.04 19.56 1.74
CA LYS A 37 13.87 19.92 3.16
C LYS A 37 13.51 18.72 4.02
N LYS A 38 12.60 17.84 3.56
CA LYS A 38 12.25 16.60 4.28
C LYS A 38 13.41 15.61 4.32
N ALA A 39 14.18 15.49 3.25
CA ALA A 39 15.38 14.65 3.23
C ALA A 39 16.45 15.17 4.19
N ASP A 40 16.71 16.47 4.19
CA ASP A 40 17.68 17.10 5.07
C ASP A 40 17.26 16.98 6.53
N LEU A 41 15.98 17.21 6.86
CA LEU A 41 15.46 16.97 8.19
C LEU A 41 15.67 15.54 8.67
N ARG A 42 15.44 14.54 7.81
CA ARG A 42 15.71 13.14 8.15
C ARG A 42 17.19 12.89 8.42
N ARG A 43 18.07 13.45 7.60
CA ARG A 43 19.52 13.35 7.80
C ARG A 43 19.94 13.98 9.13
N THR A 44 19.48 15.19 9.41
CA THR A 44 19.82 15.88 10.66
C THR A 44 19.26 15.16 11.87
N LEU A 45 18.03 14.64 11.79
CA LEU A 45 17.43 13.89 12.88
C LEU A 45 18.20 12.60 13.17
N ASN A 46 18.57 11.82 12.16
CA ASN A 46 19.35 10.59 12.36
C ASN A 46 20.73 10.90 12.96
N ALA A 47 21.39 11.98 12.53
CA ALA A 47 22.65 12.41 13.11
C ALA A 47 22.51 12.82 14.58
N LEU A 48 21.41 13.46 14.95
CA LEU A 48 21.12 13.81 16.34
C LEU A 48 20.82 12.56 17.18
N LEU A 49 19.97 11.65 16.69
CA LEU A 49 19.59 10.45 17.43
C LEU A 49 20.77 9.51 17.71
N THR A 50 21.72 9.44 16.78
CA THR A 50 22.97 8.65 16.93
C THR A 50 24.04 9.36 17.74
N ALA A 51 23.84 10.62 18.14
CA ALA A 51 24.79 11.32 18.98
C ALA A 51 24.82 10.72 20.39
N LYS A 52 26.03 10.60 20.96
CA LYS A 52 26.22 10.08 22.31
C LYS A 52 25.74 11.08 23.35
N VAL A 53 25.08 10.59 24.37
CA VAL A 53 24.59 11.36 25.52
C VAL A 53 25.19 10.79 26.77
N ASP A 54 25.70 11.66 27.62
CA ASP A 54 26.11 11.30 28.96
C ASP A 54 25.00 11.72 29.93
N ASN A 55 24.06 10.80 30.19
CA ASN A 55 23.01 11.00 31.18
C ASN A 55 23.26 10.08 32.38
N PRO A 56 23.54 10.63 33.58
CA PRO A 56 23.94 9.84 34.74
C PRO A 56 22.86 8.85 35.24
N GLU A 57 21.58 9.08 34.96
CA GLU A 57 20.50 8.17 35.37
C GLU A 57 20.24 7.05 34.35
N LEU A 58 20.37 7.36 33.06
CA LEU A 58 20.05 6.42 31.98
C LEU A 58 21.25 5.60 31.54
N ALA A 59 22.46 6.17 31.58
CA ALA A 59 23.70 5.49 31.22
C ALA A 59 23.89 4.12 31.89
N PRO A 60 23.75 3.97 33.23
CA PRO A 60 23.93 2.66 33.87
C PRO A 60 22.84 1.64 33.47
N ILE A 61 21.64 2.11 33.15
CA ILE A 61 20.53 1.24 32.71
C ILE A 61 20.79 0.74 31.29
N LEU A 62 21.22 1.63 30.40
CA LEU A 62 21.53 1.32 29.01
C LEU A 62 22.77 0.41 28.91
N ASP A 63 23.84 0.71 29.66
CA ASP A 63 25.04 -0.13 29.73
C ASP A 63 24.71 -1.54 30.27
N GLY A 64 23.84 -1.63 31.29
CA GLY A 64 23.37 -2.91 31.82
C GLY A 64 22.56 -3.74 30.82
N LEU A 65 21.94 -3.11 29.82
CA LEU A 65 21.21 -3.75 28.73
C LEU A 65 22.10 -4.00 27.49
N GLY A 66 23.38 -3.60 27.52
CA GLY A 66 24.29 -3.68 26.38
C GLY A 66 23.93 -2.72 25.24
N LEU A 67 23.19 -1.65 25.52
CA LEU A 67 22.79 -0.63 24.55
C LEU A 67 23.77 0.53 24.55
N GLU A 68 23.93 1.19 23.40
CA GLU A 68 24.76 2.38 23.32
C GLU A 68 24.08 3.58 24.00
N ASN A 69 24.85 4.39 24.73
CA ASN A 69 24.39 5.65 25.34
C ASN A 69 24.16 6.75 24.28
N THR A 70 23.16 6.55 23.43
CA THR A 70 22.76 7.48 22.37
C THR A 70 21.48 8.23 22.75
N LEU A 71 21.22 9.36 22.06
CA LEU A 71 19.95 10.08 22.20
C LEU A 71 18.75 9.18 21.87
N GLU A 72 18.88 8.30 20.89
CA GLU A 72 17.85 7.33 20.50
C GLU A 72 17.44 6.43 21.66
N SER A 73 18.43 5.80 22.31
CA SER A 73 18.19 4.89 23.43
C SER A 73 17.62 5.64 24.65
N ALA A 74 18.10 6.86 24.91
CA ALA A 74 17.60 7.70 25.98
C ALA A 74 16.13 8.11 25.78
N VAL A 75 15.76 8.53 24.56
CA VAL A 75 14.37 8.89 24.21
C VAL A 75 13.45 7.68 24.31
N THR A 76 13.91 6.52 23.84
CA THR A 76 13.14 5.27 23.90
C THR A 76 12.90 4.84 25.36
N ALA A 77 13.92 4.91 26.20
CA ALA A 77 13.79 4.61 27.63
C ALA A 77 12.80 5.57 28.33
N ALA A 78 12.87 6.87 28.01
CA ALA A 78 11.92 7.85 28.53
C ALA A 78 10.48 7.60 28.06
N LEU A 79 10.29 7.17 26.81
CA LEU A 79 8.98 6.80 26.27
C LEU A 79 8.39 5.59 27.00
N ILE A 80 9.20 4.57 27.25
CA ILE A 80 8.80 3.39 28.03
C ILE A 80 8.42 3.79 29.45
N LYS A 81 9.23 4.63 30.11
CA LYS A 81 8.91 5.15 31.46
C LYS A 81 7.55 5.87 31.47
N ASN A 82 7.26 6.69 30.47
CA ASN A 82 5.97 7.36 30.35
C ASN A 82 4.82 6.36 30.12
N ALA A 83 5.03 5.32 29.30
CA ALA A 83 4.03 4.26 29.12
C ALA A 83 3.77 3.51 30.44
N MET A 84 4.81 3.22 31.23
CA MET A 84 4.68 2.60 32.56
C MET A 84 3.86 3.46 33.54
N THR A 85 3.91 4.79 33.40
CA THR A 85 3.05 5.70 34.20
C THR A 85 1.59 5.75 33.74
N GLY A 86 1.20 4.94 32.75
CA GLY A 86 -0.17 4.86 32.24
C GLY A 86 -0.48 5.80 31.06
N ASN A 87 0.54 6.36 30.41
CA ASN A 87 0.32 7.19 29.22
C ASN A 87 -0.01 6.32 28.00
N VAL A 88 -1.29 6.30 27.62
CA VAL A 88 -1.81 5.50 26.48
C VAL A 88 -1.14 5.88 25.16
N LYS A 89 -0.85 7.16 24.91
CA LYS A 89 -0.19 7.59 23.66
C LYS A 89 1.25 7.10 23.57
N ALA A 90 1.96 7.06 24.70
CA ALA A 90 3.30 6.50 24.74
C ALA A 90 3.27 4.99 24.47
N PHE A 91 2.28 4.28 25.02
CA PHE A 91 2.05 2.87 24.74
C PHE A 91 1.70 2.61 23.27
N GLU A 92 0.80 3.38 22.67
CA GLU A 92 0.45 3.30 21.25
C GLU A 92 1.68 3.53 20.37
N ALA A 93 2.48 4.56 20.67
CA ALA A 93 3.72 4.83 19.94
C ALA A 93 4.70 3.65 20.00
N ILE A 94 4.85 3.00 21.16
CA ILE A 94 5.70 1.80 21.31
C ILE A 94 5.13 0.62 20.51
N ARG A 95 3.82 0.36 20.66
CA ARG A 95 3.11 -0.71 19.96
C ARG A 95 3.29 -0.59 18.44
N ASP A 96 3.06 0.60 17.91
CA ASP A 96 3.17 0.89 16.48
C ASP A 96 4.63 0.77 16.00
N THR A 97 5.62 1.12 16.84
CA THR A 97 7.06 1.00 16.52
C THR A 97 7.53 -0.45 16.45
N ILE A 98 7.02 -1.33 17.34
CA ILE A 98 7.32 -2.77 17.35
C ILE A 98 6.56 -3.51 16.23
N GLY A 99 5.64 -2.82 15.53
CA GLY A 99 4.79 -3.43 14.50
C GLY A 99 3.70 -4.32 15.10
N GLN A 100 3.40 -4.18 16.39
CA GLN A 100 2.24 -4.82 16.97
C GLN A 100 0.98 -4.13 16.43
N THR A 101 0.18 -4.89 15.71
CA THR A 101 -1.09 -4.42 15.15
C THR A 101 -2.23 -4.92 16.02
N THR A 102 -3.22 -4.07 16.27
CA THR A 102 -4.50 -4.49 16.85
C THR A 102 -5.47 -5.00 15.78
N LYS A 103 -5.09 -4.90 14.50
CA LYS A 103 -5.90 -5.42 13.39
C LYS A 103 -5.82 -6.93 13.38
N SER A 104 -6.95 -7.57 13.11
CA SER A 104 -7.00 -9.01 12.90
C SER A 104 -6.30 -9.40 11.60
N ASP A 105 -5.89 -10.65 11.48
CA ASP A 105 -5.29 -11.17 10.25
C ASP A 105 -6.23 -11.00 9.04
N LEU A 106 -7.55 -11.13 9.28
CA LEU A 106 -8.60 -10.90 8.27
C LEU A 106 -8.63 -9.45 7.76
N ASP A 107 -8.44 -8.47 8.65
CA ASP A 107 -8.39 -7.05 8.23
C ASP A 107 -7.16 -6.76 7.36
N ILE A 108 -6.05 -7.47 7.62
CA ILE A 108 -4.81 -7.34 6.85
C ILE A 108 -4.99 -7.97 5.47
N GLU A 109 -5.58 -9.16 5.40
CA GLU A 109 -5.93 -9.83 4.13
C GLU A 109 -6.89 -9.01 3.29
N GLU A 110 -7.95 -8.44 3.88
CA GLU A 110 -8.90 -7.60 3.13
C GLU A 110 -8.20 -6.36 2.56
N GLN A 111 -7.27 -5.75 3.33
CA GLN A 111 -6.46 -4.64 2.84
C GLN A 111 -5.53 -5.06 1.70
N GLN A 112 -4.91 -6.24 1.77
CA GLN A 112 -4.08 -6.77 0.69
C GLN A 112 -4.89 -7.03 -0.58
N ILE A 113 -6.08 -7.64 -0.46
CA ILE A 113 -6.97 -7.90 -1.59
C ILE A 113 -7.40 -6.60 -2.27
N LYS A 114 -7.71 -5.55 -1.48
CA LYS A 114 -8.03 -4.22 -2.02
C LYS A 114 -6.84 -3.62 -2.78
N ILE A 115 -5.64 -3.66 -2.20
CA ILE A 115 -4.42 -3.16 -2.85
C ILE A 115 -4.14 -3.91 -4.15
N ASP A 116 -4.29 -5.23 -4.15
CA ASP A 116 -4.08 -6.08 -5.34
C ASP A 116 -5.10 -5.80 -6.43
N ARG A 117 -6.37 -5.59 -6.06
CA ARG A 117 -7.42 -5.19 -7.00
C ARG A 117 -7.11 -3.83 -7.62
N ASP A 118 -6.74 -2.85 -6.82
CA ASP A 118 -6.38 -1.50 -7.28
C ASP A 118 -5.12 -1.52 -8.15
N LYS A 119 -4.16 -2.41 -7.85
CA LYS A 119 -2.99 -2.61 -8.68
C LYS A 119 -3.36 -3.21 -10.05
N ARG A 120 -4.17 -4.28 -10.08
CA ARG A 120 -4.64 -4.89 -11.34
C ARG A 120 -5.45 -3.91 -12.18
N ALA A 121 -6.32 -3.11 -11.57
CA ALA A 121 -7.08 -2.07 -12.28
C ALA A 121 -6.14 -1.04 -12.92
N ARG A 122 -5.13 -0.57 -12.18
CA ARG A 122 -4.11 0.33 -12.72
C ARG A 122 -3.28 -0.30 -13.82
N ASP A 123 -2.90 -1.57 -13.71
CA ASP A 123 -2.11 -2.27 -14.73
C ASP A 123 -2.91 -2.48 -16.03
N GLN A 124 -4.24 -2.67 -15.92
CA GLN A 124 -5.16 -2.71 -17.06
C GLN A 124 -5.33 -1.33 -17.71
N GLU A 125 -5.48 -0.27 -16.91
CA GLU A 125 -5.61 1.12 -17.39
C GLU A 125 -4.31 1.66 -18.00
N ALA A 126 -3.15 1.28 -17.45
CA ALA A 126 -1.83 1.71 -17.91
C ALA A 126 -1.36 0.98 -19.17
N GLY A 127 -2.12 -0.02 -19.66
CA GLY A 127 -1.81 -0.75 -20.88
C GLY A 127 -0.43 -1.40 -20.83
N ASN A 128 -0.20 -2.30 -19.88
CA ASN A 128 0.99 -3.14 -19.92
C ASN A 128 0.91 -4.09 -21.12
N THR A 129 1.70 -3.83 -22.17
CA THR A 129 1.72 -4.57 -23.44
C THR A 129 2.41 -5.94 -23.36
N ASP A 130 2.85 -6.37 -22.17
CA ASP A 130 3.58 -7.63 -21.98
C ASP A 130 2.66 -8.86 -21.85
N ASN A 131 1.33 -8.67 -21.88
CA ASN A 131 0.35 -9.76 -21.88
C ASN A 131 0.24 -10.44 -23.25
N THR A 132 1.34 -11.04 -23.70
CA THR A 132 1.40 -11.86 -24.92
C THR A 132 0.47 -13.08 -24.83
N GLU A 133 0.25 -13.63 -23.64
CA GLU A 133 -0.67 -14.76 -23.40
C GLU A 133 -2.14 -14.39 -23.64
N GLY A 134 -2.55 -13.19 -23.24
CA GLY A 134 -3.91 -12.68 -23.48
C GLY A 134 -4.22 -12.48 -24.98
N ILE A 135 -3.21 -12.04 -25.74
CA ILE A 135 -3.34 -11.86 -27.20
C ILE A 135 -3.35 -13.22 -27.90
N GLN A 136 -2.52 -14.17 -27.47
CA GLN A 136 -2.48 -15.52 -28.06
C GLN A 136 -3.77 -16.31 -27.78
N SER A 137 -4.30 -16.25 -26.56
CA SER A 137 -5.58 -16.90 -26.22
C SER A 137 -6.75 -16.32 -27.02
N PHE A 138 -6.80 -15.00 -27.21
CA PHE A 138 -7.79 -14.35 -28.06
C PHE A 138 -7.66 -14.72 -29.55
N LEU A 139 -6.43 -14.74 -30.09
CA LEU A 139 -6.18 -15.14 -31.47
C LEU A 139 -6.51 -16.62 -31.72
N LYS A 140 -6.25 -17.48 -30.72
CA LYS A 140 -6.62 -18.89 -30.74
C LYS A 140 -8.14 -19.07 -30.75
N ALA A 141 -8.89 -18.25 -30.00
CA ALA A 141 -10.35 -18.26 -30.01
C ALA A 141 -10.97 -17.77 -31.33
N MET A 142 -10.31 -16.85 -32.04
CA MET A 142 -10.75 -16.39 -33.38
C MET A 142 -10.39 -17.36 -34.51
N ARG A 143 -9.38 -18.21 -34.32
CA ARG A 143 -8.96 -19.24 -35.27
C ARG A 143 -8.84 -20.58 -34.56
N PRO A 144 -9.96 -21.13 -34.06
CA PRO A 144 -9.95 -22.44 -33.44
C PRO A 144 -9.49 -23.49 -34.47
N THR A 145 -8.75 -24.48 -34.00
CA THR A 145 -8.31 -25.58 -34.85
C THR A 145 -9.49 -26.51 -35.15
N GLN A 146 -9.41 -27.26 -36.26
CA GLN A 146 -10.48 -28.19 -36.65
C GLN A 146 -10.80 -29.22 -35.55
N GLU A 147 -9.78 -29.69 -34.82
CA GLU A 147 -9.94 -30.61 -33.70
C GLU A 147 -10.76 -30.00 -32.54
N GLU A 148 -10.55 -28.72 -32.23
CA GLU A 148 -11.30 -28.01 -31.17
C GLU A 148 -12.74 -27.70 -31.58
N MET A 149 -12.96 -27.46 -32.88
CA MET A 149 -14.31 -27.32 -33.43
C MET A 149 -15.05 -28.66 -33.44
N ASP A 150 -14.36 -29.73 -33.80
CA ASP A 150 -14.93 -31.08 -33.77
C ASP A 150 -15.32 -31.48 -32.35
N THR A 151 -14.55 -31.12 -31.32
CA THR A 151 -14.96 -31.35 -29.92
C THR A 151 -16.16 -30.53 -29.47
N LEU A 152 -16.42 -29.37 -30.08
CA LEU A 152 -17.58 -28.50 -29.78
C LEU A 152 -18.87 -28.94 -30.48
N PHE A 153 -18.75 -29.66 -31.61
CA PHE A 153 -19.88 -30.08 -32.43
C PHE A 153 -20.12 -31.59 -32.45
N ASN A 154 -19.19 -32.42 -31.95
CA ASN A 154 -19.31 -33.88 -31.85
C ASN A 154 -19.56 -34.39 -30.42
N GLU A 155 -20.06 -33.55 -29.51
CA GLU A 155 -20.85 -34.08 -28.39
C GLU A 155 -22.16 -34.65 -28.98
N GLU A 156 -22.11 -35.91 -29.40
CA GLU A 156 -23.31 -36.67 -29.74
C GLU A 156 -24.24 -36.72 -28.50
N ASP A 157 -25.46 -36.23 -28.71
CA ASP A 157 -26.59 -36.40 -27.80
C ASP A 157 -26.80 -37.87 -27.38
N GLY A 158 -27.01 -38.05 -26.08
CA GLY A 158 -27.64 -39.23 -25.47
C GLY A 158 -26.86 -39.70 -24.24
N VAL A 159 -27.37 -39.75 -23.01
CA VAL A 159 -28.70 -40.09 -22.47
C VAL A 159 -28.55 -39.77 -20.96
N ASP A 160 -29.44 -39.08 -20.23
CA ASP A 160 -30.72 -39.58 -19.75
C ASP A 160 -31.55 -38.45 -19.12
N ASP A 161 -32.80 -38.38 -19.55
CA ASP A 161 -33.88 -37.63 -18.94
C ASP A 161 -34.35 -38.34 -17.65
N ALA A 162 -34.69 -37.54 -16.64
CA ALA A 162 -35.52 -37.84 -15.46
C ALA A 162 -35.70 -39.30 -14.97
N LYS A 163 -35.21 -39.58 -13.75
CA LYS A 163 -35.96 -40.40 -12.78
C LYS A 163 -36.10 -39.68 -11.45
N GLU A 164 -37.29 -39.14 -11.22
CA GLU A 164 -37.85 -39.06 -9.87
C GLU A 164 -37.93 -40.48 -9.29
N THR A 165 -37.32 -40.68 -8.13
CA THR A 165 -37.81 -41.65 -7.15
C THR A 165 -37.85 -40.94 -5.81
N GLU A 166 -39.06 -40.54 -5.41
CA GLU A 166 -39.37 -40.42 -4.00
C GLU A 166 -39.16 -41.79 -3.34
N GLU A 167 -38.33 -41.84 -2.30
CA GLU A 167 -38.54 -42.78 -1.20
C GLU A 167 -38.46 -41.99 0.11
N SER A 168 -39.62 -41.82 0.73
CA SER A 168 -39.74 -41.58 2.16
C SER A 168 -39.36 -42.85 2.94
N SER A 169 -38.62 -42.69 4.04
CA SER A 169 -38.38 -43.63 5.17
C SER A 169 -36.87 -43.62 5.47
N GLY A 170 -36.32 -43.18 6.60
CA GLY A 170 -36.84 -43.00 7.95
C GLY A 170 -35.67 -43.28 8.90
N ILE A 171 -35.41 -42.37 9.85
CA ILE A 171 -35.03 -42.54 11.27
C ILE A 171 -34.85 -41.14 11.84
#